data_AF-A0A5J4XMP7-F1
#
_entry.id   AF-A0A5J4XMP7-F1
#
_cell.length_a   1.000
_cell.length_b   1.000
_cell.length_c   1.000
_cell.angle_alpha   90.00
_cell.angle_beta   90.00
_cell.angle_gamma   90.00
#
_symmetry.space_group_name_H-M   'P 1'
#
loop_
_entity.id
_entity.type
_entity.pdbx_description
1 polymer ?
#
loop_
_entity_poly.entity_id
_entity_poly.type
_entity_poly.pdbx_seq_one_letter_code
_entity_poly.pdbx_strand_id
1 'polypeptide(L)'
;MTKSCEVHIFDYSLSSEKGRDGAISFQEATLHEYGIGAEDSFVTAPVSDGESLVSQYHLKNLSSIMSDLGHTWIDVLKMDVEGAEYEVLPAMVAHYAALNESVPVTQAQIEYHHSPGSPPMTDLVHTLLLMEESGFRTFSTEYNVNGAPWNFIEYSYLNVDPTGRLAQPKTPLQ
;
A
#
# COMPACT_ATOMS: atom_id res chain seq x y z
N MET A 1 2.95 -30.04 -2.76
CA MET A 1 3.65 -28.92 -3.42
C MET A 1 3.70 -27.80 -2.41
N THR A 2 4.89 -27.41 -1.96
CA THR A 2 5.05 -26.22 -1.10
C THR A 2 4.65 -25.01 -1.94
N LYS A 3 3.59 -24.29 -1.56
CA LYS A 3 3.29 -23.00 -2.19
C LYS A 3 4.52 -22.12 -1.98
N SER A 4 5.14 -21.68 -3.06
CA SER A 4 6.22 -20.69 -3.01
C SER A 4 5.66 -19.39 -2.44
N CYS A 5 6.45 -18.65 -1.68
CA CYS A 5 6.13 -17.26 -1.36
C CYS A 5 6.10 -16.47 -2.67
N GLU A 6 5.03 -15.70 -2.89
CA GLU A 6 4.88 -14.83 -4.05
C GLU A 6 5.19 -13.40 -3.61
N VAL A 7 6.00 -12.68 -4.38
CA VAL A 7 6.31 -11.26 -4.15
C VAL A 7 5.83 -10.48 -5.36
N HIS A 8 4.99 -9.47 -5.13
CA HIS A 8 4.44 -8.61 -6.17
C HIS A 8 4.83 -7.17 -5.90
N ILE A 9 5.33 -6.48 -6.92
CA ILE A 9 5.69 -5.07 -6.86
C ILE A 9 4.86 -4.33 -7.91
N PHE A 10 4.15 -3.30 -7.46
CA PHE A 10 3.25 -2.49 -8.28
C PHE A 10 3.81 -1.08 -8.37
N ASP A 11 4.23 -0.68 -9.55
CA ASP A 11 4.79 0.64 -9.79
C ASP A 11 4.48 1.06 -11.22
N TYR A 12 3.63 2.09 -11.37
CA TYR A 12 3.23 2.61 -12.66
C TYR A 12 4.39 3.27 -13.42
N SER A 13 5.46 3.66 -12.73
CA SER A 13 6.66 4.28 -13.31
C SER A 13 7.57 3.27 -14.02
N LEU A 14 7.38 1.97 -13.79
CA LEU A 14 8.06 0.88 -14.53
C LEU A 14 7.77 0.90 -16.03
N SER A 15 6.69 1.56 -16.45
CA SER A 15 6.38 1.79 -17.86
C SER A 15 7.39 2.71 -18.57
N SER A 16 8.21 3.45 -17.82
CA SER A 16 9.28 4.31 -18.34
C SER A 16 10.61 3.54 -18.53
N GLU A 17 11.47 4.01 -19.44
CA GLU A 17 12.81 3.39 -19.65
C GLU A 17 13.66 3.39 -18.37
N LYS A 18 13.57 4.44 -17.53
CA LYS A 18 14.27 4.51 -16.23
C LYS A 18 13.78 3.49 -15.22
N GLY A 19 12.47 3.18 -15.22
CA GLY A 19 11.88 2.16 -14.35
C GLY A 19 12.42 0.75 -14.65
N ARG A 20 12.85 0.49 -15.89
CA ARG A 20 13.44 -0.80 -16.30
C ARG A 20 14.90 -0.96 -15.90
N ASP A 21 15.67 0.13 -15.88
CA ASP A 21 17.09 0.11 -15.49
C ASP A 21 17.30 -0.05 -13.98
N GLY A 22 16.31 0.38 -13.17
CA GLY A 22 16.30 0.25 -11.71
C GLY A 22 15.67 -1.05 -11.19
N ALA A 23 15.05 -1.86 -12.05
CA ALA A 23 14.44 -3.13 -11.67
C ALA A 23 15.51 -4.11 -11.23
N ILE A 24 15.79 -4.12 -9.93
CA ILE A 24 16.64 -5.11 -9.28
C ILE A 24 16.14 -6.49 -9.73
N SER A 25 17.06 -7.33 -10.21
CA SER A 25 16.80 -8.75 -10.49
C SER A 25 16.52 -9.49 -9.18
N PHE A 26 15.35 -9.26 -8.59
CA PHE A 26 14.75 -10.20 -7.67
C PHE A 26 14.24 -11.33 -8.52
N GLN A 27 14.97 -12.46 -8.54
CA GLN A 27 14.60 -13.64 -9.33
C GLN A 27 13.22 -14.24 -8.95
N GLU A 28 12.55 -13.70 -7.93
CA GLU A 28 11.31 -14.22 -7.34
C GLU A 28 10.17 -13.18 -7.21
N ALA A 29 10.35 -11.95 -7.71
CA ALA A 29 9.29 -10.93 -7.68
C ALA A 29 8.63 -10.72 -9.05
N THR A 30 7.30 -10.58 -9.05
CA THR A 30 6.53 -10.21 -10.25
C THR A 30 6.27 -8.71 -10.24
N LEU A 31 6.71 -8.03 -11.30
CA LEU A 31 6.52 -6.59 -11.49
C LEU A 31 5.22 -6.29 -12.25
N HIS A 32 4.51 -5.26 -11.84
CA HIS A 32 3.26 -4.81 -12.44
C HIS A 32 3.33 -3.31 -12.77
N GLU A 33 3.09 -2.96 -14.03
CA GLU A 33 3.14 -1.57 -14.55
C GLU A 33 1.85 -0.77 -14.23
N TYR A 34 1.33 -0.91 -13.01
CA TYR A 34 0.20 -0.13 -12.49
C TYR A 34 0.37 0.12 -10.99
N GLY A 35 -0.25 1.18 -10.47
CA GLY A 35 -0.19 1.52 -9.05
C GLY A 35 -1.41 1.06 -8.27
N ILE A 36 -1.35 1.22 -6.95
CA ILE A 36 -2.51 1.11 -6.08
C ILE A 36 -3.22 2.47 -5.98
N GLY A 37 -4.56 2.45 -5.96
CA GLY A 37 -5.39 3.65 -5.83
C GLY A 37 -6.59 3.41 -4.90
N ALA A 38 -7.31 4.49 -4.58
CA ALA A 38 -8.57 4.40 -3.83
C ALA A 38 -9.66 3.64 -4.60
N GLU A 39 -9.60 3.71 -5.94
CA GLU A 39 -10.49 3.03 -6.87
C GLU A 39 -9.75 2.65 -8.16
N ASP A 40 -10.36 1.79 -8.97
CA ASP A 40 -9.85 1.45 -10.29
C ASP A 40 -10.03 2.65 -11.22
N SER A 41 -8.92 3.23 -11.67
CA SER A 41 -8.94 4.51 -12.38
C SER A 41 -7.73 4.68 -13.30
N PHE A 42 -7.83 5.68 -14.16
CA PHE A 42 -6.70 6.18 -14.93
C PHE A 42 -6.39 7.61 -14.49
N VAL A 43 -5.16 7.83 -14.03
CA VAL A 43 -4.69 9.16 -13.62
C VAL A 43 -3.72 9.73 -14.64
N THR A 44 -3.70 11.05 -14.76
CA THR A 44 -2.82 11.77 -15.68
C THR A 44 -1.80 12.52 -14.84
N ALA A 45 -0.52 12.16 -14.93
CA ALA A 45 0.53 12.80 -14.13
C ALA A 45 1.82 12.99 -14.95
N PRO A 46 2.71 13.91 -14.55
CA PRO A 46 4.01 14.08 -15.19
C PRO A 46 4.80 12.77 -15.25
N VAL A 47 5.64 12.63 -16.27
CA VAL A 47 6.59 11.51 -16.31
C VAL A 47 7.61 11.71 -15.19
N SER A 48 7.82 10.67 -14.39
CA SER A 48 8.74 10.67 -13.24
C SER A 48 10.23 10.81 -13.62
N ASP A 49 10.54 10.94 -14.92
CA ASP A 49 11.90 11.06 -15.45
C ASP A 49 12.40 12.51 -15.57
N GLY A 50 11.57 13.50 -15.26
CA GLY A 50 11.92 14.92 -15.30
C GLY A 50 11.68 15.59 -16.66
N GLU A 51 11.07 14.89 -17.63
CA GLU A 51 10.59 15.54 -18.85
C GLU A 51 9.20 16.16 -18.62
N SER A 52 8.91 17.29 -19.29
CA SER A 52 7.59 17.97 -19.25
C SER A 52 6.47 17.19 -19.98
N LEU A 53 6.63 15.87 -20.09
CA LEU A 53 5.65 14.97 -20.68
C LEU A 53 4.68 14.53 -19.59
N VAL A 54 3.45 14.28 -20.00
CA VAL A 54 2.37 13.80 -19.13
C VAL A 54 1.98 12.42 -19.64
N SER A 55 1.95 11.43 -18.76
CA SER A 55 1.51 10.08 -19.07
C SER A 55 0.20 9.75 -18.35
N GLN A 56 -0.51 8.76 -18.90
CA GLN A 56 -1.66 8.16 -18.22
C GLN A 56 -1.20 6.91 -17.49
N TYR A 57 -1.49 6.84 -16.20
CA TYR A 57 -1.15 5.72 -15.33
C TYR A 57 -2.42 5.00 -14.89
N HIS A 58 -2.35 3.68 -14.83
CA HIS A 58 -3.43 2.84 -14.34
C HIS A 58 -3.27 2.65 -12.84
N LEU A 59 -4.33 2.89 -12.08
CA LEU A 59 -4.41 2.59 -10.65
C LEU A 59 -5.50 1.55 -10.41
N LYS A 60 -5.25 0.63 -9.47
CA LYS A 60 -6.22 -0.37 -9.05
C LYS A 60 -6.39 -0.33 -7.54
N ASN A 61 -7.60 -0.53 -7.05
CA ASN A 61 -7.81 -0.70 -5.61
C ASN A 61 -7.31 -2.09 -5.16
N LEU A 62 -7.04 -2.24 -3.85
CA LEU A 62 -6.48 -3.49 -3.29
C LEU A 62 -7.33 -4.73 -3.62
N SER A 63 -8.66 -4.60 -3.55
CA SER A 63 -9.59 -5.70 -3.82
C SER A 63 -9.48 -6.20 -5.26
N SER A 64 -9.40 -5.28 -6.23
CA SER A 64 -9.17 -5.61 -7.64
C SER A 64 -7.82 -6.28 -7.87
N ILE A 65 -6.75 -5.78 -7.22
CA ILE A 65 -5.41 -6.38 -7.31
C ILE A 65 -5.41 -7.82 -6.78
N MET A 66 -5.98 -8.03 -5.60
CA MET A 66 -6.08 -9.35 -4.99
C MET A 66 -6.91 -10.31 -5.84
N SER A 67 -8.02 -9.84 -6.41
CA SER A 67 -8.88 -10.61 -7.32
C SER A 67 -8.12 -11.08 -8.57
N ASP A 68 -7.36 -10.19 -9.22
CA ASP A 68 -6.56 -10.53 -10.41
C ASP A 68 -5.49 -11.59 -10.14
N LEU A 69 -4.90 -11.54 -8.94
CA LEU A 69 -3.87 -12.49 -8.51
C LEU A 69 -4.45 -13.78 -7.90
N GLY A 70 -5.77 -13.84 -7.69
CA GLY A 70 -6.42 -14.96 -7.00
C GLY A 70 -6.05 -15.07 -5.52
N HIS A 71 -5.65 -13.95 -4.91
CA HIS A 71 -5.28 -13.85 -3.50
C HIS A 71 -6.49 -13.45 -2.66
N THR A 72 -6.63 -14.03 -1.47
CA THR A 72 -7.64 -13.65 -0.47
C THR A 72 -7.03 -13.09 0.80
N TRP A 73 -5.70 -13.11 0.90
CA TRP A 73 -4.95 -12.65 2.05
C TRP A 73 -3.55 -12.22 1.66
N ILE A 74 -3.03 -11.22 2.35
CA ILE A 74 -1.67 -10.71 2.21
C ILE A 74 -0.95 -10.88 3.56
N ASP A 75 0.16 -11.61 3.55
CA ASP A 75 0.98 -11.78 4.75
C ASP A 75 1.69 -10.46 5.12
N VAL A 76 2.28 -9.79 4.13
CA VAL A 76 3.01 -8.51 4.29
C VAL A 76 2.65 -7.55 3.16
N LEU A 77 2.17 -6.37 3.51
CA LEU A 77 1.95 -5.25 2.61
C LEU A 77 2.96 -4.14 2.92
N LYS A 78 3.80 -3.76 1.94
CA LYS A 78 4.56 -2.50 1.99
C LYS A 78 3.88 -1.49 1.06
N MET A 79 3.70 -0.26 1.53
CA MET A 79 3.13 0.84 0.76
C MET A 79 4.00 2.09 0.91
N ASP A 80 4.38 2.64 -0.23
CA ASP A 80 5.07 3.91 -0.41
C ASP A 80 4.51 4.44 -1.74
N VAL A 81 3.59 5.41 -1.65
CA VAL A 81 2.78 5.86 -2.79
C VAL A 81 2.72 7.38 -2.89
N GLU A 82 3.77 8.04 -2.38
CA GLU A 82 4.04 9.46 -2.62
C GLU A 82 2.87 10.39 -2.25
N GLY A 83 2.22 10.13 -1.10
CA GLY A 83 1.11 10.95 -0.59
C GLY A 83 -0.28 10.40 -0.89
N ALA A 84 -0.41 9.37 -1.73
CA ALA A 84 -1.69 8.74 -1.99
C ALA A 84 -2.20 7.90 -0.79
N GLU A 85 -1.41 7.71 0.27
CA GLU A 85 -1.79 6.90 1.44
C GLU A 85 -3.08 7.43 2.09
N TYR A 86 -3.25 8.75 2.10
CA TYR A 86 -4.39 9.45 2.69
C TYR A 86 -5.71 9.24 1.95
N GLU A 87 -5.67 8.79 0.70
CA GLU A 87 -6.87 8.42 -0.07
C GLU A 87 -7.03 6.90 -0.13
N VAL A 88 -5.92 6.18 -0.34
CA VAL A 88 -5.90 4.71 -0.48
C VAL A 88 -6.32 4.02 0.82
N LEU A 89 -5.74 4.39 1.97
CA LEU A 89 -6.01 3.71 3.23
C LEU A 89 -7.47 3.88 3.68
N PRO A 90 -8.08 5.08 3.65
CA PRO A 90 -9.47 5.21 4.01
C PRO A 90 -10.43 4.47 3.07
N ALA A 91 -10.16 4.50 1.76
CA ALA A 91 -10.97 3.74 0.80
C ALA A 91 -10.86 2.23 1.02
N MET A 92 -9.65 1.72 1.28
CA MET A 92 -9.40 0.31 1.61
C MET A 92 -10.15 -0.10 2.87
N VAL A 93 -10.03 0.65 3.97
CA VAL A 93 -10.73 0.36 5.23
C VAL A 93 -12.24 0.40 5.03
N ALA A 94 -12.77 1.43 4.35
CA ALA A 94 -14.19 1.56 4.09
C ALA A 94 -14.75 0.40 3.25
N HIS A 95 -13.99 -0.07 2.26
CA HIS A 95 -14.38 -1.21 1.42
C HIS A 95 -14.60 -2.47 2.26
N TYR A 96 -13.63 -2.89 3.07
CA TYR A 96 -13.75 -4.11 3.88
C TYR A 96 -14.75 -3.95 5.03
N ALA A 97 -14.85 -2.75 5.62
CA ALA A 97 -15.88 -2.46 6.61
C ALA A 97 -17.31 -2.63 6.03
N ALA A 98 -17.54 -2.19 4.78
CA ALA A 98 -18.83 -2.38 4.10
C ALA A 98 -19.16 -3.86 3.83
N LEU A 99 -18.14 -4.71 3.72
CA LEU A 99 -18.27 -6.17 3.62
C LEU A 99 -18.42 -6.86 4.98
N ASN A 100 -18.33 -6.12 6.08
CA ASN A 100 -18.22 -6.65 7.44
C ASN A 100 -17.03 -7.62 7.57
N GLU A 101 -15.90 -7.26 6.97
CA GLU A 101 -14.64 -7.99 6.99
C GLU A 101 -13.50 -7.11 7.51
N SER A 102 -12.46 -7.75 8.04
CA SER A 102 -11.19 -7.09 8.31
C SER A 102 -10.44 -6.86 7.00
N VAL A 103 -9.62 -5.80 6.94
CA VAL A 103 -8.63 -5.65 5.85
C VAL A 103 -7.76 -6.92 5.80
N PRO A 104 -7.60 -7.59 4.65
CA PRO A 104 -7.02 -8.92 4.56
C PRO A 104 -5.49 -8.90 4.52
N VAL A 105 -4.90 -8.19 5.47
CA VAL A 105 -3.45 -7.97 5.61
C VAL A 105 -3.05 -8.33 7.03
N THR A 106 -2.04 -9.19 7.21
CA THR A 106 -1.51 -9.51 8.55
C THR A 106 -0.55 -8.43 9.05
N GLN A 107 0.44 -8.06 8.25
CA GLN A 107 1.41 -7.00 8.58
C GLN A 107 1.40 -5.93 7.48
N ALA A 108 1.38 -4.66 7.88
CA ALA A 108 1.51 -3.54 6.96
C ALA A 108 2.70 -2.65 7.34
N GLN A 109 3.44 -2.17 6.34
CA GLN A 109 4.47 -1.15 6.47
C GLN A 109 4.10 -0.01 5.53
N ILE A 110 3.83 1.17 6.07
CA ILE A 110 3.32 2.32 5.32
C ILE A 110 4.26 3.49 5.55
N GLU A 111 4.79 4.08 4.49
CA GLU A 111 5.46 5.39 4.57
C GLU A 111 4.44 6.51 4.39
N TYR A 112 4.33 7.39 5.39
CA TYR A 112 3.47 8.56 5.31
C TYR A 112 4.26 9.77 4.82
N HIS A 113 3.77 10.37 3.73
CA HIS A 113 4.37 11.53 3.07
C HIS A 113 3.78 12.85 3.60
N HIS A 114 4.56 13.57 4.40
CA HIS A 114 4.24 14.85 5.05
C HIS A 114 5.11 16.04 4.56
N SER A 115 5.36 16.12 3.26
CA SER A 115 6.15 17.18 2.61
C SER A 115 5.34 18.47 2.32
N PRO A 116 5.95 19.60 1.90
CA PRO A 116 5.20 20.78 1.48
C PRO A 116 4.24 20.48 0.32
N GLY A 117 2.93 20.59 0.57
CA GLY A 117 1.87 20.18 -0.37
C GLY A 117 1.15 18.89 0.05
N SER A 118 1.67 18.18 1.05
CA SER A 118 1.01 17.03 1.67
C SER A 118 -0.16 17.44 2.56
N PRO A 119 -1.05 16.49 2.89
CA PRO A 119 -2.11 16.69 3.86
C PRO A 119 -1.59 17.19 5.22
N PRO A 120 -2.37 18.05 5.91
CA PRO A 120 -2.00 18.56 7.23
C PRO A 120 -1.77 17.44 8.25
N MET A 121 -1.04 17.73 9.33
CA MET A 121 -0.77 16.77 10.41
C MET A 121 -2.06 16.15 10.98
N THR A 122 -3.18 16.87 10.92
CA THR A 122 -4.50 16.36 11.30
C THR A 122 -4.91 15.14 10.48
N ASP A 123 -4.54 15.07 9.21
CA ASP A 123 -4.90 13.97 8.32
C ASP A 123 -4.05 12.74 8.59
N LEU A 124 -2.78 12.92 9.00
CA LEU A 124 -2.00 11.83 9.58
C LEU A 124 -2.68 11.30 10.84
N VAL A 125 -3.03 12.17 11.79
CA VAL A 125 -3.70 11.74 13.03
C VAL A 125 -5.01 11.00 12.72
N HIS A 126 -5.86 11.53 11.82
CA HIS A 126 -7.10 10.86 11.41
C HIS A 126 -6.83 9.50 10.75
N THR A 127 -5.82 9.40 9.89
CA THR A 127 -5.46 8.14 9.23
C THR A 127 -4.93 7.11 10.23
N LEU A 128 -4.10 7.54 11.20
CA LEU A 128 -3.61 6.66 12.26
C LEU A 128 -4.74 6.13 13.15
N LEU A 129 -5.69 7.00 13.53
CA LEU A 129 -6.87 6.60 14.30
C LEU A 129 -7.75 5.64 13.50
N LEU A 130 -7.98 5.91 12.22
CA LEU A 130 -8.73 5.01 11.34
C LEU A 130 -8.08 3.63 11.24
N MET A 131 -6.76 3.57 11.08
CA MET A 131 -6.01 2.32 11.06
C MET A 131 -6.19 1.57 12.39
N GLU A 132 -6.09 2.26 13.53
CA GLU A 132 -6.30 1.66 14.85
C GLU A 132 -7.71 1.09 15.05
N GLU A 133 -8.73 1.87 14.67
CA GLU A 133 -10.15 1.48 14.71
C GLU A 133 -10.44 0.28 13.80
N SER A 134 -9.72 0.14 12.69
CA SER A 134 -9.85 -0.97 11.74
C SER A 134 -9.11 -2.25 12.14
N GLY A 135 -8.44 -2.26 13.30
CA GLY A 135 -7.76 -3.44 13.87
C GLY A 135 -6.25 -3.42 13.76
N PHE A 136 -5.64 -2.43 13.12
CA PHE A 136 -4.18 -2.31 13.08
C PHE A 136 -3.60 -1.78 14.39
N ARG A 137 -2.42 -2.24 14.76
CA ARG A 137 -1.65 -1.76 15.92
C ARG A 137 -0.23 -1.43 15.49
N THR A 138 0.18 -0.19 15.70
CA THR A 138 1.55 0.25 15.46
C THR A 138 2.48 -0.44 16.46
N PHE A 139 3.55 -1.06 15.95
CA PHE A 139 4.60 -1.66 16.80
C PHE A 139 5.99 -1.10 16.54
N SER A 140 6.19 -0.39 15.43
CA SER A 140 7.45 0.28 15.10
C SER A 140 7.18 1.52 14.26
N THR A 141 8.06 2.53 14.40
CA THR A 141 8.11 3.71 13.55
C THR A 141 9.57 4.02 13.21
N GLU A 142 9.85 4.33 11.96
CA GLU A 142 11.17 4.72 11.48
C GLU A 142 11.07 6.02 10.69
N TYR A 143 11.93 6.98 11.01
CA TYR A 143 11.99 8.24 10.27
C TYR A 143 13.08 8.14 9.21
N ASN A 144 12.87 8.78 8.06
CA ASN A 144 13.91 8.85 7.05
C ASN A 144 15.09 9.71 7.55
N VAL A 145 16.21 9.05 7.87
CA VAL A 145 17.41 9.70 8.43
C VAL A 145 18.09 10.66 7.44
N ASN A 146 17.78 10.56 6.14
CA ASN A 146 18.38 11.37 5.09
C ASN A 146 17.43 12.49 4.64
N GLY A 147 17.75 13.73 5.02
CA GLY A 147 17.33 14.93 4.29
C GLY A 147 16.00 15.59 4.69
N ALA A 148 15.04 14.84 5.23
CA ALA A 148 13.78 15.43 5.73
C ALA A 148 13.04 14.48 6.70
N PRO A 149 13.54 14.28 7.93
CA PRO A 149 13.06 13.25 8.86
C PRO A 149 11.59 13.39 9.28
N TRP A 150 10.97 14.55 9.03
CA TRP A 150 9.58 14.83 9.35
C TRP A 150 8.66 14.74 8.13
N ASN A 151 9.22 14.61 6.94
CA ASN A 151 8.44 14.55 5.70
C ASN A 151 8.10 13.11 5.32
N PHE A 152 8.83 12.12 5.81
CA PHE A 152 8.65 10.72 5.44
C PHE A 152 8.86 9.86 6.69
N ILE A 153 7.79 9.21 7.13
CA ILE A 153 7.80 8.39 8.35
C ILE A 153 7.14 7.04 8.04
N GLU A 154 7.92 5.98 8.23
CA GLU A 154 7.50 4.59 8.09
C GLU A 154 6.83 4.12 9.38
N TYR A 155 5.61 3.60 9.26
CA TYR A 155 4.89 2.94 10.35
C TYR A 155 4.74 1.46 10.05
N SER A 156 5.06 0.62 11.02
CA SER A 156 4.82 -0.82 10.94
C SER A 156 3.63 -1.21 11.83
N TYR A 157 2.69 -1.91 11.23
CA TYR A 157 1.43 -2.32 11.82
C TYR A 157 1.28 -3.84 11.84
N LEU A 158 0.64 -4.36 12.89
CA LEU A 158 0.04 -5.69 12.92
C LEU A 158 -1.48 -5.55 12.94
N ASN A 159 -2.17 -6.30 12.10
CA ASN A 159 -3.62 -6.41 12.16
C ASN A 159 -4.01 -7.42 13.23
N VAL A 160 -4.83 -7.03 14.19
CA VAL A 160 -5.27 -7.87 15.31
C VAL A 160 -6.79 -7.90 15.45
N ASP A 161 -7.30 -9.04 15.87
CA ASP A 161 -8.69 -9.19 16.25
C ASP A 161 -8.99 -8.47 17.59
N PRO A 162 -10.27 -8.34 18.01
CA PRO A 162 -10.63 -7.71 19.28
C PRO A 162 -10.06 -8.39 20.53
N THR A 163 -9.49 -9.60 20.41
CA THR A 163 -8.81 -10.31 21.50
C THR A 163 -7.29 -10.08 21.51
N GLY A 164 -6.77 -9.33 20.54
CA GLY A 164 -5.34 -9.01 20.39
C GLY A 164 -4.54 -10.10 19.68
N ARG A 165 -5.18 -11.07 19.03
CA ARG A 165 -4.48 -12.09 18.21
C ARG A 165 -4.33 -11.57 16.79
N LEU A 166 -3.26 -11.98 16.11
CA LEU A 166 -3.06 -11.62 14.71
C LEU A 166 -4.27 -12.03 13.87
N ALA A 167 -4.74 -11.11 13.03
CA ALA A 167 -5.73 -11.42 12.01
C ALA A 167 -5.16 -12.51 11.07
N GLN A 168 -5.99 -13.49 10.76
CA GLN A 168 -5.63 -14.65 9.95
C GLN A 168 -6.58 -14.77 8.76
N PRO A 169 -6.16 -15.42 7.66
CA PRO A 169 -7.07 -15.79 6.58
C PRO A 169 -8.27 -16.53 7.16
N LYS A 170 -9.48 -16.22 6.67
CA LYS A 170 -10.65 -17.07 6.95
C LYS A 170 -10.34 -18.45 6.40
N THR A 171 -10.18 -19.44 7.28
CA THR A 171 -10.06 -20.83 6.86
C THR A 171 -11.30 -21.17 6.03
N PRO A 172 -11.18 -21.71 4.81
CA PRO A 172 -12.35 -22.16 4.07
C PRO A 172 -13.15 -23.10 4.97
N LEU A 173 -14.46 -22.86 5.07
CA LEU A 173 -15.37 -23.84 5.68
C LEU A 173 -15.15 -25.17 4.94
N GLN A 174 -14.68 -26.19 5.68
CA GLN A 174 -14.55 -27.55 5.17
C GLN A 174 -15.93 -28.17 4.91
#